data_AF-A0A530Y0X8-F1
#
_entry.id   AF-A0A530Y0X8-F1
#
_cell.length_a   1.000
_cell.length_b   1.000
_cell.length_c   1.000
_cell.angle_alpha   90.00
_cell.angle_beta   90.00
_cell.angle_gamma   90.00
#
_symmetry.space_group_name_H-M   'P 1'
#
loop_
_entity.id
_entity.type
_entity.pdbx_description
1 polymer ?
#
loop_
_entity_poly.entity_id
_entity_poly.type
_entity_poly.pdbx_seq_one_letter_code
_entity_poly.pdbx_strand_id
1 'polypeptide(L)'
;YQVGNGDLKALAHVGPVNAPEFTDVVSTENRLRAPAEATGGSVRRLAQSSTVGNLVGGVTLPSVVPVRSTGAAAGNDWIGLRTTDDSVLKAVSRVPLFGGFLGLGLLLLALGSMWYREGR
;
A
#
# COMPACT_ATOMS: atom_id res chain seq x y z
N TYR A 1 0.29 -5.34 -33.23
CA TYR A 1 -0.64 -5.44 -34.38
C TYR A 1 -1.13 -6.88 -34.47
N GLN A 2 -2.44 -7.09 -34.66
CA GLN A 2 -3.06 -8.42 -34.76
C GLN A 2 -3.31 -8.73 -36.25
N VAL A 3 -2.85 -9.87 -36.73
CA VAL A 3 -3.13 -10.37 -38.08
C VAL A 3 -4.06 -11.57 -37.92
N GLY A 4 -5.16 -11.60 -38.69
CA GLY A 4 -6.14 -12.68 -38.67
C GLY A 4 -6.29 -13.30 -40.05
N ASN A 5 -6.44 -14.62 -40.09
CA ASN A 5 -6.93 -15.36 -41.26
C ASN A 5 -8.03 -16.32 -40.78
N GLY A 6 -9.29 -15.99 -41.05
CA GLY A 6 -10.45 -16.73 -40.56
C GLY A 6 -10.50 -16.81 -39.03
N ASP A 7 -10.69 -18.02 -38.49
CA ASP A 7 -10.84 -18.26 -37.05
C ASP A 7 -9.50 -18.34 -36.29
N LEU A 8 -8.37 -18.19 -36.98
CA LEU A 8 -7.04 -18.28 -36.38
C LEU A 8 -6.53 -16.88 -36.01
N LYS A 9 -6.44 -16.63 -34.70
CA LYS A 9 -5.80 -15.44 -34.11
C LYS A 9 -4.43 -15.85 -33.55
N ALA A 10 -3.36 -15.36 -34.16
CA ALA A 10 -2.00 -15.50 -33.64
C ALA A 10 -1.49 -14.16 -33.10
N LEU A 11 -1.00 -14.16 -31.86
CA LEU A 11 -0.27 -13.03 -31.28
C LEU A 11 1.12 -13.00 -31.92
N ALA A 12 1.31 -12.16 -32.93
CA ALA A 12 2.63 -11.91 -33.50
C ALA A 12 3.45 -11.09 -32.48
N HIS A 13 4.48 -11.73 -31.91
CA HIS A 13 5.45 -11.07 -31.04
C HIS A 13 6.21 -10.01 -31.86
N VAL A 14 6.04 -8.73 -31.53
CA VAL A 14 6.81 -7.63 -32.12
C VAL A 14 7.90 -7.26 -31.13
N GLY A 15 9.10 -7.81 -31.36
CA GLY A 15 10.31 -7.57 -30.55
C GLY A 15 11.36 -8.64 -30.83
N PRO A 16 12.66 -8.36 -30.62
CA PRO A 16 13.73 -9.34 -30.78
C PRO A 16 13.39 -10.62 -30.01
N VAL A 17 13.49 -11.77 -30.68
CA VAL A 17 13.24 -13.10 -30.08
C VAL A 17 14.17 -13.40 -28.89
N ASN A 18 15.28 -12.65 -28.79
CA ASN A 18 16.28 -12.70 -27.73
C ASN A 18 16.22 -11.45 -26.84
N ALA A 19 15.04 -11.07 -26.38
CA ALA A 19 14.96 -10.01 -25.38
C ALA A 19 15.62 -10.52 -24.07
N PRO A 20 16.53 -9.76 -23.45
CA PRO A 20 17.20 -10.19 -22.22
C PRO A 20 16.22 -10.48 -21.07
N GLU A 21 15.00 -9.93 -21.12
CA GLU A 21 13.96 -10.19 -20.13
C GLU A 21 13.38 -11.61 -20.19
N PHE A 22 13.53 -12.33 -21.32
CA PHE A 22 13.01 -13.71 -21.48
C PHE A 22 14.08 -14.80 -21.29
N THR A 23 15.32 -14.43 -20.96
CA THR A 23 16.42 -15.40 -20.86
C THR A 23 16.42 -16.18 -19.54
N ASP A 24 15.69 -15.70 -18.51
CA ASP A 24 15.63 -16.34 -17.19
C ASP A 24 14.22 -16.24 -16.58
N VAL A 25 13.26 -16.96 -17.18
CA VAL A 25 11.85 -17.02 -16.72
C VAL A 25 11.65 -18.10 -15.63
N VAL A 26 12.73 -18.55 -14.97
CA VAL A 26 12.63 -19.57 -13.95
C VAL A 26 12.24 -18.94 -12.62
N SER A 27 11.10 -19.36 -12.05
CA SER A 27 10.68 -18.96 -10.71
C SER A 27 11.57 -19.61 -9.65
N THR A 28 12.51 -18.83 -9.10
CA THR A 28 13.45 -19.26 -8.05
C THR A 28 13.38 -18.34 -6.85
N GLU A 29 13.43 -18.91 -5.65
CA GLU A 29 13.50 -18.17 -4.39
C GLU A 29 14.91 -17.63 -4.11
N ASN A 30 15.94 -18.18 -4.76
CA ASN A 30 17.34 -17.93 -4.41
C ASN A 30 17.73 -16.45 -4.58
N ARG A 31 17.19 -15.78 -5.61
CA ARG A 31 17.51 -14.37 -5.90
C ARG A 31 16.97 -13.42 -4.84
N LEU A 32 15.85 -13.76 -4.22
CA LEU A 32 15.17 -12.92 -3.23
C LEU A 32 15.53 -13.29 -1.79
N ARG A 33 16.25 -14.40 -1.57
CA ARG A 33 16.58 -14.88 -0.22
C ARG A 33 17.42 -13.89 0.58
N ALA A 34 18.52 -13.42 0.01
CA ALA A 34 19.41 -12.46 0.68
C ALA A 34 18.71 -11.16 1.12
N PRO A 35 17.95 -10.44 0.26
CA PRO A 35 17.23 -9.25 0.70
C PRO A 35 16.08 -9.56 1.68
N ALA A 36 15.43 -10.72 1.58
CA ALA A 36 14.40 -11.12 2.54
C ALA A 36 14.98 -11.37 3.94
N GLU A 37 16.13 -12.05 4.04
CA GLU A 37 16.83 -12.26 5.31
C GLU A 37 17.31 -10.94 5.93
N ALA A 38 17.88 -10.04 5.12
CA ALA A 38 18.34 -8.73 5.58
C ALA A 38 17.21 -7.84 6.12
N THR A 39 15.97 -8.02 5.64
CA THR A 39 14.80 -7.22 6.07
C THR A 39 13.93 -7.92 7.12
N GLY A 40 14.26 -9.17 7.47
CA GLY A 40 13.45 -10.01 8.37
C GLY A 40 12.12 -10.48 7.76
N GLY A 41 12.03 -10.51 6.43
CA GLY A 41 10.90 -11.02 5.66
C GLY A 41 11.04 -12.51 5.31
N SER A 42 10.20 -13.00 4.39
CA SER A 42 10.29 -14.38 3.88
C SER A 42 10.06 -14.45 2.38
N VAL A 43 10.70 -15.43 1.74
CA VAL A 43 10.42 -15.84 0.35
C VAL A 43 9.82 -17.23 0.41
N ARG A 44 8.71 -17.45 -0.30
CA ARG A 44 8.07 -18.76 -0.40
C ARG A 44 7.37 -18.91 -1.73
N ARG A 45 7.31 -20.13 -2.22
CA ARG A 45 6.54 -20.51 -3.40
C ARG A 45 5.05 -20.68 -3.04
N LEU A 46 4.18 -19.93 -3.72
CA LEU A 46 2.73 -19.94 -3.48
C LEU A 46 1.98 -21.04 -4.26
N ALA A 47 2.57 -21.54 -5.34
CA ALA A 47 2.01 -22.60 -6.17
C ALA A 47 3.07 -23.67 -6.41
N GLN A 48 2.73 -24.94 -6.20
CA GLN A 48 3.63 -26.01 -6.59
C GLN A 48 3.83 -25.98 -8.11
N SER A 49 5.09 -26.10 -8.54
CA SER A 49 5.48 -26.07 -9.94
C SER A 49 4.92 -27.29 -10.65
N SER A 50 3.69 -27.19 -11.14
CA SER A 50 3.17 -28.12 -12.11
C SER A 50 3.56 -27.62 -13.50
N THR A 51 4.17 -28.52 -14.26
CA THR A 51 4.55 -28.33 -15.66
C THR A 51 3.42 -27.66 -16.44
N VAL A 52 3.71 -26.51 -17.03
CA VAL A 52 2.98 -25.79 -18.09
C VAL A 52 1.48 -26.11 -18.18
N GLY A 53 0.65 -25.22 -17.65
CA GLY A 53 -0.75 -25.10 -18.04
C GLY A 53 -1.80 -25.56 -17.02
N ASN A 54 -1.44 -26.38 -16.03
CA ASN A 54 -2.38 -26.81 -14.99
C ASN A 54 -1.74 -26.76 -13.61
N LEU A 55 -2.17 -25.80 -12.76
CA LEU A 55 -1.83 -25.75 -11.34
C LEU A 55 -2.42 -26.99 -10.63
N VAL A 56 -1.64 -28.07 -10.51
CA VAL A 56 -2.03 -29.23 -9.70
C VAL A 56 -1.70 -28.90 -8.25
N GLY A 57 -2.74 -28.72 -7.42
CA GLY A 57 -2.58 -28.49 -5.96
C GLY A 57 -2.95 -27.11 -5.44
N GLY A 58 -3.57 -26.24 -6.24
CA GLY A 58 -4.05 -24.93 -5.79
C GLY A 58 -2.93 -23.94 -5.42
N VAL A 59 -3.31 -22.72 -5.08
CA VAL A 59 -2.39 -21.68 -4.59
C VAL A 59 -2.57 -21.58 -3.08
N THR A 60 -1.49 -21.81 -2.32
CA THR A 60 -1.50 -21.62 -0.87
C THR A 60 -1.05 -20.19 -0.56
N LEU A 61 -2.02 -19.34 -0.22
CA LEU A 61 -1.77 -17.97 0.19
C LEU A 61 -1.57 -17.89 1.71
N PRO A 62 -0.43 -17.40 2.20
CA PRO A 62 -0.25 -17.12 3.62
C PRO A 62 -1.12 -15.94 4.06
N SER A 63 -1.44 -15.88 5.36
CA SER A 63 -2.13 -14.72 5.93
C SER A 63 -1.24 -13.48 5.88
N VAL A 64 -1.80 -12.33 5.49
CA VAL A 64 -1.08 -11.05 5.41
C VAL A 64 -1.46 -10.21 6.62
N VAL A 65 -0.49 -9.88 7.46
CA VAL A 65 -0.72 -9.20 8.75
C VAL A 65 0.10 -7.90 8.81
N PRO A 66 -0.49 -6.76 9.18
CA PRO A 66 0.29 -5.54 9.42
C PRO A 66 1.15 -5.71 10.68
N VAL A 67 2.45 -5.39 10.57
CA VAL A 67 3.40 -5.47 11.69
C VAL A 67 4.13 -4.15 11.91
N ARG A 68 4.50 -3.90 13.16
CA ARG A 68 5.35 -2.78 13.57
C ARG A 68 6.75 -2.91 12.95
N SER A 69 7.42 -1.78 12.70
CA SER A 69 8.72 -1.69 12.03
C SER A 69 9.86 -2.47 12.71
N THR A 70 9.71 -2.81 13.99
CA THR A 70 10.70 -3.54 14.80
C THR A 70 10.35 -5.00 15.05
N GLY A 71 9.15 -5.46 14.64
CA GLY A 71 8.71 -6.84 14.84
C GLY A 71 9.20 -7.81 13.77
N ALA A 72 9.07 -9.12 14.01
CA ALA A 72 9.22 -10.13 12.96
C ALA A 72 8.19 -9.88 11.84
N ALA A 73 8.60 -10.00 10.58
CA ALA A 73 7.75 -9.77 9.41
C ALA A 73 7.43 -11.07 8.64
N ALA A 74 7.61 -12.22 9.27
CA ALA A 74 7.29 -13.53 8.70
C ALA A 74 7.12 -14.60 9.78
N GLY A 75 6.31 -15.62 9.49
CA GLY A 75 6.19 -16.87 10.23
C GLY A 75 5.73 -18.02 9.33
N ASN A 76 5.45 -19.19 9.92
CA ASN A 76 5.10 -20.40 9.18
C ASN A 76 3.94 -20.18 8.18
N ASP A 77 2.80 -19.65 8.64
CA ASP A 77 1.60 -19.45 7.80
C ASP A 77 1.20 -18.00 7.58
N TRP A 78 2.09 -17.04 7.86
CA TRP A 78 1.80 -15.62 7.68
C TRP A 78 3.02 -14.81 7.23
N ILE A 79 2.74 -13.68 6.58
CA ILE A 79 3.71 -12.67 6.18
C ILE A 79 3.32 -11.31 6.74
N GLY A 80 4.31 -10.59 7.24
CA GLY A 80 4.15 -9.27 7.83
C GLY A 80 4.36 -8.16 6.81
N LEU A 81 3.44 -7.19 6.77
CA LEU A 81 3.64 -5.92 6.05
C LEU A 81 4.01 -4.83 7.05
N ARG A 82 5.21 -4.27 6.91
CA ARG A 82 5.61 -3.08 7.65
C ARG A 82 4.94 -1.88 7.00
N THR A 83 4.08 -1.19 7.75
CA THR A 83 3.56 0.10 7.32
C THR A 83 4.67 1.11 7.41
N THR A 84 5.12 1.64 6.27
CA THR A 84 5.94 2.85 6.26
C THR A 84 5.05 3.99 6.74
N ASP A 85 5.47 4.73 7.76
CA ASP A 85 4.80 5.95 8.24
C ASP A 85 4.95 7.07 7.21
N ASP A 86 4.62 6.80 5.94
CA ASP A 86 4.64 7.78 4.89
C ASP A 86 3.45 8.71 5.14
N SER A 87 3.80 9.96 5.40
CA SER A 87 2.97 10.95 6.08
C SER A 87 1.51 10.95 5.60
N VAL A 88 0.59 10.52 6.46
CA VAL A 88 -0.83 10.84 6.26
C VAL A 88 -0.95 12.36 6.40
N LEU A 89 -1.33 13.03 5.32
CA LEU A 89 -1.64 14.45 5.31
C LEU A 89 -2.83 14.68 6.25
N LYS A 90 -2.56 14.88 7.54
CA LYS A 90 -3.58 15.25 8.52
C LYS A 90 -4.15 16.57 8.04
N ALA A 91 -5.46 16.56 7.77
CA ALA A 91 -6.24 17.68 7.30
C ALA A 91 -5.78 19.02 7.91
N VAL A 92 -5.80 20.07 7.10
CA VAL A 92 -5.52 21.44 7.53
C VAL A 92 -6.30 21.75 8.80
N SER A 93 -5.58 21.84 9.92
CA SER A 93 -6.14 22.27 11.21
C SER A 93 -6.50 23.75 11.11
N ARG A 94 -7.80 24.07 11.24
CA ARG A 94 -8.27 25.44 11.38
C ARG A 94 -8.76 25.63 12.81
N VAL A 95 -8.07 26.47 13.58
CA VAL A 95 -8.51 26.84 14.92
C VAL A 95 -9.50 28.00 14.78
N PRO A 96 -10.78 27.85 15.19
CA PRO A 96 -11.75 28.94 15.10
C PRO A 96 -11.39 30.06 16.08
N LEU A 97 -11.04 31.24 15.54
CA LEU A 97 -10.61 32.41 16.33
C LEU A 97 -11.70 32.96 17.27
N PHE A 98 -12.97 32.77 16.91
CA PHE A 98 -14.12 33.16 17.74
C PHE A 98 -14.87 31.95 18.31
N GLY A 99 -14.27 30.77 18.29
CA GLY A 99 -14.86 29.56 18.85
C GLY A 99 -14.77 29.53 20.37
N GLY A 100 -15.80 28.98 21.03
CA GLY A 100 -15.79 28.71 22.48
C GLY A 100 -15.82 29.96 23.36
N PHE A 101 -15.08 29.91 24.48
CA PHE A 101 -15.13 30.93 25.53
C PHE A 101 -14.58 32.30 25.14
N LEU A 102 -13.59 32.36 24.25
CA LEU A 102 -13.02 33.64 23.80
C LEU A 102 -14.08 34.46 23.03
N GLY A 103 -14.82 33.79 22.13
CA GLY A 103 -15.92 34.41 21.40
C GLY A 103 -17.03 34.88 22.32
N LEU A 104 -17.42 34.07 23.31
CA LEU A 104 -18.40 34.46 24.32
C LEU A 104 -17.93 35.65 25.16
N GLY A 105 -16.66 35.66 25.57
CA GLY A 105 -16.08 36.76 26.34
C GLY A 105 -16.10 38.07 25.57
N LEU A 106 -15.73 38.05 24.27
CA LEU A 106 -15.80 39.20 23.39
C LEU A 106 -17.24 39.72 23.22
N LEU A 107 -18.22 38.82 23.08
CA LEU A 107 -19.63 39.17 22.99
C LEU A 107 -20.13 39.87 24.26
N LEU A 108 -19.82 39.30 25.42
CA LEU A 108 -20.21 39.87 26.72
C LEU A 108 -19.54 41.23 26.96
N LEU A 109 -18.27 41.37 26.56
CA LEU A 109 -17.54 42.64 26.67
C LEU A 109 -18.19 43.71 25.77
N ALA A 110 -18.52 43.38 24.52
CA ALA A 110 -19.20 44.29 23.61
C ALA A 110 -20.56 44.75 24.16
N LEU A 111 -21.41 43.82 24.60
CA LEU A 111 -22.72 44.12 25.20
C LEU A 111 -22.58 44.95 26.49
N GLY A 112 -21.67 44.56 27.38
CA GLY A 112 -21.41 45.26 28.63
C GLY A 112 -20.89 46.68 28.40
N SER A 113 -20.01 46.88 27.40
CA SER A 113 -19.48 48.19 27.05
C SER A 113 -20.55 49.13 26.51
N MET A 114 -21.51 48.61 25.73
CA MET A 114 -22.63 49.38 25.21
C MET A 114 -23.56 49.82 26.34
N TRP A 115 -23.87 48.92 27.27
CA TRP A 115 -24.70 49.23 28.43
C TRP A 115 -24.03 50.22 29.40
N TYR A 116 -22.73 50.06 29.66
CA TYR A 116 -21.94 51.00 30.48
C TYR A 116 -21.90 52.42 29.87
N ARG A 117 -21.84 52.52 28.54
CA ARG A 117 -21.85 53.82 27.86
C ARG A 117 -23.21 54.52 27.95
N GLU A 118 -24.30 53.77 27.86
CA GLU A 118 -25.67 54.31 27.86
C GLU A 118 -26.22 54.54 29.28
N GLY A 119 -25.69 53.83 30.28
CA GLY A 119 -26.04 54.02 31.69
C GLY A 119 -25.29 55.15 32.40
N ARG A 120 -24.41 55.85 31.67
CA ARG A 120 -23.75 57.11 32.05
C ARG A 120 -24.49 58.27 31.38
#